data_AF-A0A7W0WIJ0-F1
#
_entry.id   AF-A0A7W0WIJ0-F1
#
_cell.length_a   1.000
_cell.length_b   1.000
_cell.length_c   1.000
_cell.angle_alpha   90.00
_cell.angle_beta   90.00
_cell.angle_gamma   90.00
#
_symmetry.space_group_name_H-M   'P 1'
#
loop_
_entity.id
_entity.type
_entity.pdbx_description
1 polymer ?
#
loop_
_entity_poly.entity_id
_entity_poly.type
_entity_poly.pdbx_seq_one_letter_code
_entity_poly.pdbx_strand_id
1 'polypeptide(L)' 'MTTIAEELLRLEEIVRKLEADDIELDAALVLFEEGVGRLRAARERLTAADLKVQAVLEEAGGAIRFQDLDA' A
#
# COMPACT_ATOMS: atom_id res chain seq x y z
N MET A 1 -14.32 -2.04 5.99
CA MET A 1 -13.43 -1.32 5.07
C MET A 1 -12.05 -1.36 5.69
N THR A 2 -11.14 -2.22 5.22
CA THR A 2 -9.78 -2.27 5.79
C THR A 2 -9.04 -0.97 5.52
N THR A 3 -8.11 -0.59 6.38
CA THR A 3 -7.26 0.60 6.29
C THR A 3 -5.89 0.22 5.71
N ILE A 4 -5.15 1.19 5.19
CA ILE A 4 -3.77 0.96 4.74
C ILE A 4 -2.89 0.46 5.90
N ALA A 5 -3.09 0.98 7.11
CA ALA A 5 -2.37 0.53 8.30
C ALA A 5 -2.61 -0.96 8.60
N GLU A 6 -3.86 -1.43 8.49
CA GLU A 6 -4.19 -2.86 8.67
C GLU A 6 -3.55 -3.74 7.58
N GLU A 7 -3.50 -3.28 6.33
CA GLU A 7 -2.81 -4.02 5.26
C GLU A 7 -1.30 -4.12 5.51
N LEU A 8 -0.67 -3.05 6.00
CA LEU A 8 0.76 -3.04 6.36
C LEU A 8 1.05 -3.98 7.52
N LEU A 9 0.26 -3.93 8.59
CA LEU A 9 0.40 -4.84 9.74
C LEU A 9 0.32 -6.30 9.30
N ARG A 10 -0.61 -6.63 8.40
CA ARG A 10 -0.72 -7.99 7.88
C ARG A 10 0.45 -8.39 6.98
N LEU A 11 0.95 -7.48 6.15
CA LEU A 11 2.15 -7.72 5.35
C LEU A 11 3.37 -8.00 6.25
N GLU A 12 3.54 -7.26 7.34
CA GLU A 12 4.61 -7.52 8.33
C GLU A 12 4.46 -8.89 9.01
N GLU A 13 3.24 -9.33 9.32
CA GLU A 13 3.00 -10.68 9.81
C GLU A 13 3.36 -11.76 8.78
N ILE A 14 3.01 -11.54 7.51
CA ILE A 14 3.34 -12.46 6.42
C ILE A 14 4.85 -12.59 6.27
N VAL A 15 5.58 -11.46 6.23
CA VAL A 15 7.06 -11.45 6.16
C VAL A 15 7.66 -12.23 7.32
N ARG A 16 7.25 -11.94 8.56
CA ARG A 16 7.76 -12.66 9.75
C ARG A 16 7.52 -14.17 9.68
N LYS A 17 6.42 -14.62 9.10
CA LYS A 17 6.12 -16.05 8.93
C LYS A 17 6.94 -16.68 7.82
N LEU A 18 7.18 -15.97 6.71
CA LEU A 18 8.02 -16.43 5.61
C LEU A 18 9.51 -16.50 6.00
N GLU A 19 9.93 -15.71 6.98
CA GLU A 19 11.30 -15.73 7.53
C GLU A 19 11.51 -16.84 8.59
N ALA A 20 10.47 -17.59 8.97
CA ALA A 20 10.60 -18.68 9.93
C ALA A 20 11.32 -19.89 9.30
N ASP A 21 12.25 -20.50 10.04
CA ASP A 21 13.10 -21.59 9.54
C ASP A 21 12.34 -22.91 9.23
N ASP A 22 11.11 -23.08 9.74
CA ASP A 22 10.34 -24.33 9.70
C ASP A 22 9.06 -24.26 8.86
N ILE A 23 8.94 -23.27 7.98
CA ILE A 23 7.76 -23.12 7.13
C ILE A 23 7.73 -24.18 6.01
N GLU A 24 6.60 -24.89 5.88
CA GLU A 24 6.36 -25.78 4.73
C GLU A 24 6.15 -24.98 3.44
N LEU A 25 6.67 -25.49 2.32
CA LEU A 25 6.62 -24.81 1.02
C LEU A 25 5.20 -24.39 0.60
N ASP A 26 4.21 -25.28 0.76
CA ASP A 26 2.83 -24.98 0.39
C ASP A 26 2.26 -23.83 1.23
N ALA A 27 2.58 -23.78 2.53
CA ALA A 27 2.19 -22.69 3.40
C ALA A 27 2.89 -21.38 3.01
N ALA A 28 4.18 -21.44 2.63
CA ALA A 28 4.93 -20.29 2.15
C ALA A 28 4.34 -19.71 0.86
N LEU A 29 3.93 -20.56 -0.09
CA LEU A 29 3.30 -20.13 -1.34
C LEU A 29 1.96 -19.42 -1.08
N VAL A 30 1.12 -19.96 -0.20
CA VAL A 30 -0.15 -19.33 0.18
C VAL A 30 0.08 -17.94 0.80
N LEU A 31 1.04 -17.83 1.72
CA LEU A 31 1.38 -16.56 2.36
C LEU A 31 1.95 -15.54 1.36
N PHE A 32 2.77 -16.00 0.41
CA PHE A 32 3.32 -15.17 -0.65
C PHE A 32 2.22 -14.61 -1.56
N GLU A 33 1.29 -15.47 -2.02
CA GLU A 33 0.14 -15.05 -2.82
C GLU A 33 -0.74 -14.04 -2.08
N GLU A 34 -1.01 -14.27 -0.78
CA GLU A 34 -1.71 -13.32 0.07
C GLU A 34 -0.99 -11.97 0.09
N GLY A 35 0.33 -11.97 0.31
CA GLY A 35 1.15 -10.76 0.35
C GLY A 35 1.12 -9.97 -0.95
N VAL A 36 1.27 -10.65 -2.10
CA VAL A 36 1.20 -10.01 -3.42
C VAL A 36 -0.18 -9.39 -3.67
N GLY A 37 -1.25 -10.09 -3.31
CA GLY A 37 -2.62 -9.59 -3.44
C GLY A 37 -2.84 -8.31 -2.62
N ARG A 38 -2.38 -8.31 -1.37
CA ARG A 38 -2.46 -7.14 -0.48
C ARG A 38 -1.66 -5.96 -1.00
N LEU A 39 -0.43 -6.19 -1.47
CA LEU A 39 0.41 -5.14 -2.03
C LEU A 39 -0.24 -4.48 -3.25
N ARG A 40 -0.87 -5.28 -4.12
CA ARG A 40 -1.63 -4.77 -5.26
C ARG A 40 -2.82 -3.91 -4.82
N ALA A 41 -3.62 -4.39 -3.87
CA ALA A 41 -4.78 -3.64 -3.36
C ALA A 41 -4.36 -2.31 -2.69
N ALA A 42 -3.28 -2.32 -1.91
CA ALA A 42 -2.73 -1.11 -1.30
C ALA A 42 -2.26 -0.10 -2.36
N ARG A 43 -1.57 -0.57 -3.42
CA ARG A 43 -1.16 0.27 -4.55
C ARG A 43 -2.35 0.92 -5.24
N GLU A 44 -3.37 0.14 -5.59
CA GLU A 44 -4.58 0.65 -6.25
C GLU A 44 -5.26 1.75 -5.44
N ARG A 45 -5.33 1.56 -4.12
CA ARG A 45 -5.92 2.53 -3.22
C ARG A 45 -5.11 3.81 -3.08
N LEU A 46 -3.78 3.70 -3.03
CA LEU A 46 -2.88 4.85 -3.05
C LEU A 46 -3.02 5.63 -4.35
N THR A 47 -3.00 4.96 -5.50
CA THR A 47 -3.22 5.60 -6.80
C THR A 47 -4.57 6.33 -6.85
N ALA A 48 -5.65 5.71 -6.34
CA ALA A 48 -6.95 6.36 -6.28
C ALA A 48 -6.97 7.59 -5.35
N ALA A 49 -6.23 7.54 -4.24
CA ALA A 49 -6.09 8.67 -3.34
C ALA A 49 -5.30 9.82 -4.00
N ASP A 50 -4.21 9.51 -4.69
CA ASP A 50 -3.38 10.49 -5.41
C ASP A 50 -4.18 11.21 -6.50
N LEU A 51 -4.94 10.47 -7.31
CA LEU A 51 -5.83 11.05 -8.33
C LEU A 51 -6.86 11.99 -7.71
N LYS A 52 -7.42 11.62 -6.55
CA LYS A 52 -8.38 12.46 -5.84
C LYS A 52 -7.73 13.73 -5.30
N VAL A 53 -6.50 13.64 -4.78
CA VAL A 53 -5.72 14.81 -4.35
C VAL A 53 -5.45 15.73 -5.54
N GLN A 54 -5.01 15.18 -6.67
CA GLN A 54 -4.77 15.94 -7.90
C GLN A 54 -6.03 16.67 -8.37
N ALA A 55 -7.18 15.99 -8.45
CA ALA A 55 -8.45 16.61 -8.83
C ALA A 55 -8.83 17.78 -7.91
N VAL A 56 -8.68 17.60 -6.58
CA VAL A 56 -8.95 18.67 -5.60
C VAL A 56 -8.00 19.86 -5.79
N LEU A 57 -6.73 19.62 -6.10
CA LEU A 57 -5.75 20.68 -6.35
C LEU A 57 -6.03 21.44 -7.65
N GLU A 58 -6.48 20.75 -8.70
CA GLU A 58 -6.91 21.34 -9.97
C GLU A 58 -8.19 22.18 -9.79
N GLU A 59 -9.18 21.66 -9.07
CA GLU A 59 -10.44 22.36 -8.74
C GLU A 59 -10.22 23.58 -7.82
N ALA A 60 -9.24 23.51 -6.91
CA ALA A 60 -8.82 24.64 -6.09
C ALA A 60 -8.13 25.77 -6.88
N GLY A 61 -7.95 25.59 -8.20
CA GLY A 61 -7.82 26.70 -9.14
C GLY A 61 -6.42 27.27 -9.28
N GLY A 62 -5.41 26.47 -9.64
CA GLY A 62 -4.10 27.00 -10.09
C GLY A 62 -3.35 27.90 -9.08
N ALA A 63 -3.79 27.92 -7.81
CA ALA A 63 -3.29 28.83 -6.77
C ALA A 63 -2.33 28.15 -5.79
N ILE A 64 -2.23 26.82 -5.78
CA ILE A 64 -1.22 26.11 -5.00
C ILE A 64 -0.02 25.84 -5.91
N ARG A 65 0.91 26.80 -5.97
CA ARG A 65 2.22 26.59 -6.59
C ARG A 65 3.01 25.59 -5.75
N PHE A 66 3.30 24.44 -6.33
CA PHE A 66 4.10 23.34 -5.77
C PHE A 66 5.60 23.69 -5.56
N GLN A 67 5.95 24.96 -5.39
CA GLN A 67 7.35 25.41 -5.34
C GLN A 67 8.00 25.38 -3.95
N ASP A 68 7.28 25.06 -2.87
CA ASP A 68 7.81 25.23 -1.51
C ASP A 68 7.98 23.91 -0.70
N LEU A 69 7.88 22.72 -1.31
CA LEU A 69 8.03 21.45 -0.58
C LEU A 69 9.39 20.75 -0.75
N ASP A 70 10.32 21.34 -1.50
CA ASP A 70 11.71 20.85 -1.63
C ASP A 70 12.74 21.95 -1.30
N ALA A 71 12.68 22.53 -0.09
CA ALA A 71 13.71 23.42 0.47
C ALA A 71 14.29 22.86 1.77
#